data_AF-A0A661V290-F1
#
_entry.id   AF-A0A661V290-F1
#
_cell.length_a   1.000
_cell.length_b   1.000
_cell.length_c   1.000
_cell.angle_alpha   90.00
_cell.angle_beta   90.00
_cell.angle_gamma   90.00
#
_symmetry.space_group_name_H-M   'P 1'
#
loop_
_entity.id
_entity.type
_entity.pdbx_description
1 polymer ?
#
loop_
_entity_poly.entity_id
_entity_poly.type
_entity_poly.pdbx_seq_one_letter_code
_entity_poly.pdbx_strand_id
1 'polypeptide(L)'
;MSILIDENTTFIIQGITGREAVNMTRECLDYGSKVVGGVTPGRGGRDVYGVPGYDTIAEIAAKEKVDGSVITVPAPFTRDAAFEAIENGIKLLVIVTERVPR
;
A
#
# COMPACT_ATOMS: atom_id res chain seq x y z
N MET A 1 3.56 -23.64 5.77
CA MET A 1 2.15 -23.32 6.06
C MET A 1 2.14 -21.90 6.60
N SER A 2 1.58 -20.96 5.84
CA SER A 2 1.41 -19.57 6.25
C SER A 2 0.06 -19.37 6.95
N ILE A 3 -0.16 -18.18 7.55
CA ILE A 3 -1.43 -17.82 8.23
C ILE A 3 -2.19 -16.75 7.45
N LEU A 4 -1.60 -15.55 7.30
CA LEU A 4 -2.29 -14.40 6.70
C LEU A 4 -1.90 -14.12 5.25
N ILE A 5 -0.64 -14.38 4.88
CA ILE A 5 -0.10 -14.07 3.56
C ILE A 5 0.79 -15.21 3.05
N ASP A 6 0.93 -15.31 1.74
CA ASP A 6 1.76 -16.27 1.02
C ASP A 6 2.38 -15.62 -0.24
N GLU A 7 3.11 -16.41 -1.05
CA GLU A 7 3.74 -15.95 -2.29
C GLU A 7 2.75 -15.50 -3.39
N ASN A 8 1.45 -15.74 -3.19
CA ASN A 8 0.38 -15.33 -4.11
C ASN A 8 -0.36 -14.09 -3.64
N THR A 9 -0.09 -13.64 -2.43
CA THR A 9 -0.75 -12.47 -1.83
C THR A 9 -0.31 -11.20 -2.52
N THR A 10 -1.28 -10.44 -3.03
CA THR A 10 -1.07 -9.13 -3.64
C THR A 10 -1.29 -8.00 -2.64
N PHE A 11 -0.47 -6.96 -2.68
CA PHE A 11 -0.70 -5.81 -1.81
C PHE A 11 -0.34 -4.48 -2.47
N ILE A 12 -0.89 -3.42 -1.89
CA ILE A 12 -0.58 -2.04 -2.24
C ILE A 12 0.20 -1.34 -1.12
N ILE A 13 0.89 -0.25 -1.47
CA ILE A 13 1.57 0.61 -0.51
C ILE A 13 0.91 2.00 -0.52
N GLN A 14 0.30 2.38 0.59
CA GLN A 14 -0.23 3.73 0.78
C GLN A 14 0.87 4.66 1.31
N GLY A 15 1.15 5.73 0.57
CA GLY A 15 2.32 6.59 0.77
C GLY A 15 3.57 6.13 0.02
N ILE A 16 3.41 5.34 -1.05
CA ILE A 16 4.52 4.68 -1.80
C ILE A 16 5.64 5.63 -2.24
N THR A 17 5.33 6.90 -2.51
CA THR A 17 6.32 7.89 -2.96
C THR A 17 7.07 8.59 -1.80
N GLY A 18 6.79 8.20 -0.55
CA GLY A 18 7.52 8.66 0.63
C GLY A 18 8.93 8.08 0.69
N ARG A 19 9.87 8.79 1.31
CA ARG A 19 11.30 8.40 1.36
C ARG A 19 11.51 6.97 1.85
N GLU A 20 10.90 6.62 2.99
CA GLU A 20 11.03 5.29 3.57
C GLU A 20 10.27 4.24 2.75
N ALA A 21 9.09 4.61 2.24
CA ALA A 21 8.25 3.72 1.43
C ALA A 21 8.91 3.33 0.10
N VAL A 22 9.68 4.24 -0.51
CA VAL A 22 10.46 3.96 -1.71
C VAL A 22 11.48 2.84 -1.42
N ASN A 23 12.26 2.94 -0.35
CA ASN A 23 13.22 1.88 -0.01
C ASN A 23 12.53 0.55 0.31
N MET A 24 11.46 0.59 1.12
CA MET A 24 10.66 -0.59 1.43
C MET A 24 10.07 -1.25 0.18
N THR A 25 9.60 -0.46 -0.80
CA THR A 25 9.08 -0.97 -2.07
C THR A 25 10.14 -1.77 -2.81
N ARG A 26 11.38 -1.24 -2.90
CA ARG A 26 12.50 -1.96 -3.52
C ARG A 26 12.76 -3.29 -2.81
N GLU A 27 12.87 -3.27 -1.49
CA GLU A 27 13.14 -4.47 -0.69
C GLU A 27 12.03 -5.52 -0.84
N CYS A 28 10.76 -5.10 -0.89
CA CYS A 28 9.64 -6.00 -1.17
C CYS A 28 9.77 -6.66 -2.55
N LEU A 29 10.10 -5.88 -3.59
CA LEU A 29 10.26 -6.38 -4.95
C LEU A 29 11.45 -7.33 -5.06
N ASP A 30 12.60 -6.97 -4.49
CA ASP A 30 13.81 -7.81 -4.45
C ASP A 30 13.57 -9.13 -3.71
N TYR A 31 12.71 -9.12 -2.70
CA TYR A 31 12.28 -10.32 -1.98
C TYR A 31 11.28 -11.20 -2.77
N GLY A 32 10.71 -10.68 -3.88
CA GLY A 32 9.70 -11.38 -4.69
C GLY A 32 8.26 -11.16 -4.25
N SER A 33 8.00 -10.13 -3.45
CA SER A 33 6.65 -9.74 -3.03
C SER A 33 5.84 -9.13 -4.18
N LYS A 34 4.53 -9.37 -4.21
CA LYS A 34 3.64 -8.90 -5.28
C LYS A 34 3.01 -7.53 -4.95
N VAL A 35 3.81 -6.46 -5.10
CA VAL A 35 3.32 -5.08 -4.99
C VAL A 35 2.60 -4.69 -6.28
N VAL A 36 1.28 -4.61 -6.26
CA VAL A 36 0.45 -4.37 -7.47
C VAL A 36 0.19 -2.89 -7.75
N GLY A 37 0.49 -2.03 -6.79
CA GLY A 37 0.36 -0.59 -6.94
C GLY A 37 0.70 0.16 -5.67
N GLY A 38 0.66 1.48 -5.75
CA GLY A 38 0.73 2.33 -4.57
C GLY A 38 -0.09 3.59 -4.71
N VAL A 39 -0.42 4.18 -3.57
CA VAL A 39 -1.26 5.37 -3.51
C VAL A 39 -0.46 6.54 -2.98
N THR A 40 -0.51 7.68 -3.67
CA THR A 40 -0.14 8.97 -3.09
C THR A 40 -1.01 10.04 -3.74
N PRO A 41 -1.98 10.62 -3.02
CA PRO A 41 -2.90 11.61 -3.59
C PRO A 41 -2.15 12.79 -4.23
N GLY A 42 -2.55 13.16 -5.44
CA GLY A 42 -1.93 14.20 -6.25
C GLY A 42 -0.66 13.74 -6.99
N ARG A 43 -0.37 12.43 -7.01
CA ARG A 43 0.81 11.84 -7.68
C ARG A 43 0.46 10.62 -8.53
N GLY A 44 -0.82 10.43 -8.88
CA GLY A 44 -1.25 9.41 -9.84
C GLY A 44 -0.44 9.46 -11.14
N GLY A 45 -0.16 8.29 -11.70
CA GLY A 45 0.61 8.11 -12.94
C GLY A 45 2.12 8.07 -12.77
N ARG A 46 2.66 8.31 -11.57
CA ARG A 46 4.10 8.09 -11.27
C ARG A 46 4.35 6.65 -10.89
N ASP A 47 5.47 6.07 -11.30
CA ASP A 47 5.89 4.74 -10.85
C ASP A 47 6.95 4.81 -9.75
N VAL A 48 7.06 3.73 -8.97
CA VAL A 48 8.15 3.48 -8.02
C VAL A 48 8.72 2.11 -8.32
N TYR A 49 9.90 2.06 -8.97
CA TYR A 49 10.54 0.82 -9.44
C TYR A 49 9.63 -0.03 -10.35
N GLY A 50 8.86 0.62 -11.22
CA GLY A 50 7.90 -0.06 -12.09
C GLY A 50 6.57 -0.41 -11.42
N VAL A 51 6.38 -0.15 -10.13
CA VAL A 51 5.08 -0.26 -9.46
C VAL A 51 4.24 0.98 -9.78
N PRO A 52 3.05 0.84 -10.39
CA PRO A 52 2.22 1.99 -10.78
C PRO A 52 1.64 2.71 -9.56
N GLY A 53 1.75 4.04 -9.57
CA GLY A 53 1.17 4.93 -8.56
C GLY A 53 -0.16 5.52 -8.98
N TYR A 54 -1.07 5.66 -8.02
CA TYR A 54 -2.45 6.10 -8.19
C TYR A 54 -2.81 7.17 -7.16
N ASP A 55 -3.88 7.91 -7.44
CA ASP A 55 -4.39 8.91 -6.49
C ASP A 55 -5.30 8.29 -5.42
N THR A 56 -5.98 7.18 -5.74
CA THR A 56 -6.91 6.48 -4.84
C THR A 56 -6.72 4.97 -4.87
N ILE A 57 -7.13 4.28 -3.80
CA ILE A 57 -7.18 2.81 -3.76
C ILE A 57 -8.21 2.26 -4.74
N ALA A 58 -9.33 2.97 -4.94
CA ALA A 58 -10.41 2.57 -5.84
C ALA A 58 -9.93 2.35 -7.28
N GLU A 59 -9.01 3.19 -7.76
CA GLU A 59 -8.41 3.04 -9.10
C GLU A 59 -7.60 1.73 -9.25
N ILE A 60 -6.94 1.30 -8.18
CA ILE A 60 -6.18 0.04 -8.15
C ILE A 60 -7.14 -1.13 -8.09
N ALA A 61 -8.09 -1.10 -7.15
CA ALA A 61 -9.04 -2.18 -6.93
C ALA A 61 -9.96 -2.42 -8.15
N ALA A 62 -10.16 -1.42 -9.01
CA ALA A 62 -10.89 -1.56 -10.27
C ALA A 62 -10.12 -2.33 -11.35
N LYS A 63 -8.79 -2.47 -11.23
CA LYS A 63 -7.90 -3.04 -12.25
C LYS A 63 -7.22 -4.32 -11.79
N GLU A 64 -6.90 -4.39 -10.51
CA GLU A 64 -6.08 -5.43 -9.91
C GLU A 64 -6.78 -6.02 -8.68
N LYS A 65 -6.47 -7.29 -8.40
CA LYS A 65 -6.81 -7.89 -7.11
C LYS A 65 -5.90 -7.27 -6.04
N VAL A 66 -6.47 -6.87 -4.91
CA VAL A 66 -5.72 -6.34 -3.76
C VAL A 66 -6.11 -7.12 -2.51
N ASP A 67 -5.20 -7.96 -2.01
CA ASP A 67 -5.44 -8.75 -0.80
C ASP A 67 -5.10 -7.99 0.49
N GLY A 68 -4.11 -7.08 0.43
CA GLY A 68 -3.67 -6.29 1.58
C GLY A 68 -3.17 -4.89 1.25
N SER A 69 -3.05 -4.07 2.28
CA SER A 69 -2.50 -2.72 2.20
C SER A 69 -1.45 -2.48 3.27
N VAL A 70 -0.27 -2.02 2.88
CA VAL A 70 0.76 -1.51 3.80
C VAL A 70 0.63 0.00 3.89
N ILE A 71 0.48 0.54 5.10
CA ILE A 71 0.23 1.95 5.36
C ILE A 71 1.48 2.60 5.96
N THR A 72 2.12 3.45 5.15
CA THR A 72 3.36 4.18 5.50
C THR A 72 3.18 5.70 5.43
N VAL A 73 1.93 6.17 5.50
CA VAL A 73 1.62 7.62 5.51
C VAL A 73 2.01 8.25 6.84
N PRO A 74 2.24 9.59 6.92
CA PRO A 74 2.44 10.26 8.20
C PRO A 74 1.27 10.07 9.18
N ALA A 75 1.58 10.06 10.49
CA ALA A 75 0.62 9.76 11.57
C ALA A 75 -0.73 10.50 11.51
N PRO A 76 -0.80 11.80 11.15
CA PRO A 76 -2.07 12.51 11.04
C PRO A 76 -3.02 11.93 9.96
N PHE A 77 -2.48 11.22 8.97
CA PHE A 77 -3.23 10.69 7.83
C PHE A 77 -3.52 9.20 7.94
N THR A 78 -2.93 8.50 8.92
CA THR A 78 -3.04 7.04 9.05
C THR A 78 -4.47 6.57 9.22
N ARG A 79 -5.29 7.31 9.97
CA ARG A 79 -6.72 6.99 10.13
C ARG A 79 -7.41 6.98 8.78
N ASP A 80 -7.35 8.08 8.06
CA ASP A 80 -8.07 8.23 6.79
C ASP A 80 -7.58 7.22 5.74
N ALA A 81 -6.27 6.96 5.68
CA ALA A 81 -5.68 5.90 4.83
C ALA A 81 -6.18 4.48 5.18
N ALA A 82 -6.34 4.18 6.47
CA ALA A 82 -6.89 2.89 6.91
C ALA A 82 -8.37 2.76 6.54
N PHE A 83 -9.16 3.82 6.73
CA PHE A 83 -10.57 3.82 6.35
C PHE A 83 -10.74 3.70 4.84
N GLU A 84 -9.92 4.39 4.03
CA GLU A 84 -9.94 4.24 2.55
C GLU A 84 -9.73 2.77 2.14
N ALA A 85 -8.76 2.08 2.76
CA ALA A 85 -8.51 0.66 2.47
C ALA A 85 -9.70 -0.23 2.87
N ILE A 86 -10.29 0.02 4.04
CA ILE A 86 -11.45 -0.73 4.55
C ILE A 86 -12.66 -0.52 3.64
N GLU A 87 -12.93 0.73 3.22
CA GLU A 87 -14.04 1.09 2.33
C GLU A 87 -13.89 0.46 0.94
N ASN A 88 -12.66 0.25 0.48
CA ASN A 88 -12.36 -0.48 -0.76
C ASN A 88 -12.27 -2.01 -0.57
N GLY A 89 -12.70 -2.54 0.57
CA GLY A 89 -12.85 -3.98 0.79
C GLY A 89 -11.56 -4.72 1.11
N ILE A 90 -10.46 -4.02 1.38
CA ILE A 90 -9.18 -4.62 1.78
C ILE A 90 -9.29 -5.12 3.22
N LYS A 91 -9.02 -6.41 3.44
CA LYS A 91 -9.23 -7.05 4.75
C LYS A 91 -7.97 -7.15 5.61
N LEU A 92 -6.79 -7.06 4.99
CA LEU A 92 -5.51 -7.09 5.69
C LEU A 92 -4.83 -5.73 5.58
N LEU A 93 -4.71 -5.04 6.71
CA LEU A 93 -4.01 -3.76 6.81
C LEU A 93 -2.77 -3.93 7.69
N VAL A 94 -1.60 -3.54 7.18
CA VAL A 94 -0.35 -3.47 7.93
C VAL A 94 0.02 -2.02 8.13
N ILE A 95 -0.16 -1.51 9.34
CA ILE A 95 0.12 -0.10 9.68
C ILE A 95 1.51 -0.01 10.30
N VAL A 96 2.46 0.54 9.54
CA VAL A 96 3.86 0.72 9.98
C VAL A 96 4.03 2.06 10.73
N THR A 97 3.06 2.95 10.58
CA THR A 97 3.15 4.33 11.07
C THR A 97 3.17 4.39 12.60
N GLU A 98 4.18 5.04 13.16
CA GLU A 98 4.26 5.34 14.60
C GLU A 98 3.51 6.62 14.97
N ARG A 99 3.22 6.78 16.28
CA ARG A 99 2.66 8.01 16.89
C ARG A 99 1.28 8.42 16.35
N VAL A 100 0.50 7.46 15.86
CA VAL A 100 -0.92 7.67 15.56
C VAL A 100 -1.63 8.06 16.86
N PRO A 101 -2.37 9.19 16.89
CA PRO A 101 -3.16 9.57 18.06
C PRO A 101 -4.13 8.45 18.47
N ARG A 102 -4.32 8.29 19.78
CA ARG A 102 -5.29 7.35 20.34
C ARG A 102 -6.71 7.88 20.25
#